data_AF-A0A561WAR6-F1
#
_entry.id   AF-A0A561WAR6-F1
#
_cell.length_a   1.000
_cell.length_b   1.000
_cell.length_c   1.000
_cell.angle_alpha   90.00
_cell.angle_beta   90.00
_cell.angle_gamma   90.00
#
_symmetry.space_group_name_H-M   'P 1'
#
loop_
_entity.id
_entity.type
_entity.pdbx_description
1 polymer ?
#
loop_
_entity_poly.entity_id
_entity_poly.type
_entity_poly.pdbx_seq_one_letter_code
_entity_poly.pdbx_strand_id
1 'polypeptide(L)'
;MASTFAPAPLKAARLYVLDAFGIGEPTAVGIVGDISHRKNGSSYHLGAPQLRDDSYSIVESSRDRHGLSDAASALDIGKFTLVRGGKTHTLRTFSVWLVRQCEAGTDDTRDIREVIYSPDGKTVKRWDRLGRRSTGDSSHLEHTHISYFRDSENHDKTALFRRYIREIEGDVMTPAQEAKLDKALALLGQMPKAVWDHEEQDPVDPKLMRRTGGDMRMLDKRARDRHAALLAAITGVDVDEQAVAASVLAGLTPERIAAAIPGDLAQAVVDELHARTARSAE
;
A
#
# COMPACT_ATOMS: atom_id res chain seq x y z
N MET A 1 12.98 8.71 -19.93
CA MET A 1 11.63 9.29 -20.04
C MET A 1 10.98 9.17 -18.68
N ALA A 2 10.30 10.21 -18.19
CA ALA A 2 9.56 10.13 -16.94
C ALA A 2 8.48 9.03 -17.04
N SER A 3 8.34 8.22 -16.00
CA SER A 3 7.37 7.11 -15.93
C SER A 3 6.37 7.37 -14.81
N THR A 4 5.16 6.85 -14.96
CA THR A 4 4.17 6.85 -13.88
C THR A 4 4.76 6.22 -12.62
N PHE A 5 4.53 6.84 -11.46
CA PHE A 5 4.94 6.31 -10.16
C PHE A 5 3.77 6.14 -9.19
N ALA A 6 3.91 5.25 -8.21
CA ALA A 6 2.96 5.10 -7.10
C ALA A 6 3.28 6.11 -5.99
N PRO A 7 2.38 7.07 -5.66
CA PRO A 7 2.63 8.05 -4.60
C PRO A 7 2.57 7.40 -3.21
N ALA A 8 3.27 8.00 -2.23
CA ALA A 8 3.43 7.43 -0.90
C ALA A 8 2.09 7.13 -0.19
N PRO A 9 1.05 7.99 -0.25
CA PRO A 9 -0.24 7.66 0.38
C PRO A 9 -0.94 6.45 -0.24
N LEU A 10 -0.83 6.23 -1.56
CA LEU A 10 -1.38 5.03 -2.20
C LEU A 10 -0.58 3.77 -1.84
N LYS A 11 0.75 3.88 -1.72
CA LYS A 11 1.58 2.79 -1.19
C LYS A 11 1.16 2.45 0.25
N ALA A 12 0.95 3.44 1.10
CA ALA A 12 0.48 3.23 2.48
C ALA A 12 -0.90 2.55 2.52
N ALA A 13 -1.85 3.00 1.68
CA ALA A 13 -3.16 2.35 1.53
C ALA A 13 -3.03 0.89 1.08
N ARG A 14 -2.19 0.62 0.08
CA ARG A 14 -1.92 -0.75 -0.38
C ARG A 14 -1.39 -1.63 0.74
N LEU A 15 -0.38 -1.17 1.47
CA LEU A 15 0.21 -1.92 2.57
C LEU A 15 -0.83 -2.23 3.66
N TYR A 16 -1.63 -1.23 4.03
CA TYR A 16 -2.70 -1.41 5.01
C TYR A 16 -3.74 -2.43 4.54
N VAL A 17 -4.18 -2.33 3.27
CA VAL A 17 -5.18 -3.27 2.71
C VAL A 17 -4.62 -4.69 2.65
N LEU A 18 -3.39 -4.88 2.17
CA LEU A 18 -2.76 -6.20 2.10
C LEU A 18 -2.74 -6.88 3.47
N ASP A 19 -2.30 -6.15 4.49
CA ASP A 19 -2.21 -6.65 5.87
C ASP A 19 -3.61 -6.87 6.49
N ALA A 20 -4.41 -5.82 6.59
CA ALA A 20 -5.67 -5.86 7.34
C ALA A 20 -6.73 -6.75 6.68
N PHE A 21 -6.69 -6.92 5.35
CA PHE A 21 -7.65 -7.75 4.62
C PHE A 21 -7.13 -9.18 4.42
N GLY A 22 -5.88 -9.46 4.83
CA GLY A 22 -5.25 -10.78 4.68
C GLY A 22 -5.01 -11.18 3.22
N ILE A 23 -4.69 -10.21 2.36
CA ILE A 23 -4.41 -10.45 0.94
C ILE A 23 -2.93 -10.78 0.80
N GLY A 24 -2.62 -12.06 0.57
CA GLY A 24 -1.23 -12.54 0.51
C GLY A 24 -0.47 -12.20 -0.77
N GLU A 25 -1.14 -11.79 -1.84
CA GLU A 25 -0.52 -11.47 -3.13
C GLU A 25 -0.45 -9.94 -3.32
N PRO A 26 0.73 -9.31 -3.28
CA PRO A 26 0.86 -7.86 -3.40
C PRO A 26 0.25 -7.32 -4.70
N THR A 27 0.32 -8.07 -5.79
CA THR A 27 -0.23 -7.64 -7.10
C THR A 27 -1.76 -7.64 -7.14
N ALA A 28 -2.43 -8.28 -6.17
CA ALA A 28 -3.87 -8.18 -6.01
C ALA A 28 -4.29 -6.78 -5.51
N VAL A 29 -3.36 -5.93 -5.07
CA VAL A 29 -3.63 -4.53 -4.77
C VAL A 29 -2.77 -3.62 -5.66
N GLY A 30 -3.30 -3.21 -6.81
CA GLY A 30 -2.56 -2.54 -7.88
C GLY A 30 -2.63 -1.01 -7.82
N ILE A 31 -1.55 -0.32 -8.19
CA ILE A 31 -1.51 1.17 -8.23
C ILE A 31 -1.11 1.69 -9.61
N VAL A 32 -0.03 1.18 -10.21
CA VAL A 32 0.48 1.67 -11.51
C VAL A 32 -0.06 0.81 -12.65
N GLY A 33 -0.42 1.46 -13.74
CA GLY A 33 -1.07 0.84 -14.89
C GLY A 33 -0.13 -0.03 -15.72
N ASP A 34 -0.68 -1.11 -16.26
CA ASP A 34 0.00 -2.01 -17.18
C ASP A 34 0.12 -1.46 -18.62
N ILE A 35 0.52 -2.31 -19.56
CA ILE A 35 0.57 -1.96 -20.99
C ILE A 35 -0.82 -1.58 -21.54
N SER A 36 -1.87 -2.25 -21.08
CA SER A 36 -3.24 -2.03 -21.54
C SER A 36 -3.71 -0.61 -21.17
N HIS A 37 -3.44 -0.20 -19.93
CA HIS A 37 -3.67 1.17 -19.49
C HIS A 37 -2.93 2.18 -20.37
N ARG A 38 -1.63 1.98 -20.56
CA ARG A 38 -0.79 2.89 -21.38
C ARG A 38 -1.28 3.01 -22.83
N LYS A 39 -1.74 1.92 -23.43
CA LYS A 39 -2.29 1.94 -24.81
C LYS A 39 -3.58 2.77 -24.90
N ASN A 40 -4.41 2.75 -23.86
CA ASN A 40 -5.62 3.58 -23.80
C ASN A 40 -5.26 5.06 -23.53
N GLY A 41 -4.31 5.28 -22.62
CA GLY A 41 -3.82 6.60 -22.24
C GLY A 41 -4.84 7.44 -21.48
N SER A 42 -5.82 6.81 -20.81
CA SER A 42 -6.93 7.52 -20.18
C SER A 42 -7.26 7.09 -18.75
N SER A 43 -6.38 6.32 -18.11
CA SER A 43 -6.63 5.74 -16.79
C SER A 43 -6.03 6.54 -15.64
N TYR A 44 -6.68 6.52 -14.48
CA TYR A 44 -6.12 7.03 -13.23
C TYR A 44 -4.91 6.22 -12.73
N HIS A 45 -4.67 5.02 -13.26
CA HIS A 45 -3.42 4.28 -13.03
C HIS A 45 -2.21 4.87 -13.77
N LEU A 46 -2.39 5.92 -14.58
CA LEU A 46 -1.36 6.61 -15.33
C LEU A 46 -1.13 8.01 -14.77
N GLY A 47 0.14 8.42 -14.75
CA GLY A 47 0.57 9.81 -14.58
C GLY A 47 0.64 10.55 -15.92
N ALA A 48 0.90 11.85 -15.85
CA ALA A 48 0.95 12.78 -16.98
C ALA A 48 1.72 12.26 -18.21
N PRO A 49 2.92 11.64 -18.10
CA PRO A 49 3.71 11.24 -19.27
C PRO A 49 3.06 10.14 -20.11
N GLN A 50 2.04 9.46 -19.58
CA GLN A 50 1.39 8.32 -20.22
C GLN A 50 -0.08 8.59 -20.54
N LEU A 51 -0.58 9.78 -20.21
CA LEU A 51 -1.94 10.19 -20.50
C LEU A 51 -2.01 10.90 -21.85
N ARG A 52 -3.15 10.76 -22.51
CA ARG A 52 -3.54 11.66 -23.60
C ARG A 52 -4.03 12.97 -23.00
N ASP A 53 -3.77 14.08 -23.66
CA ASP A 53 -4.20 15.42 -23.23
C ASP A 53 -5.72 15.55 -23.07
N ASP A 54 -6.48 14.77 -23.85
CA ASP A 54 -7.94 14.73 -23.82
C ASP A 54 -8.52 13.69 -22.84
N SER A 55 -7.68 13.04 -22.03
CA SER A 55 -8.13 12.01 -21.10
C SER A 55 -9.20 12.56 -20.16
N TYR A 56 -10.28 11.80 -19.98
CA TYR A 56 -11.33 12.16 -19.03
C TYR A 56 -10.79 12.27 -17.60
N SER A 57 -9.73 11.51 -17.27
CA SER A 57 -9.00 11.58 -16.00
C SER A 57 -8.20 12.88 -15.82
N ILE A 58 -8.33 13.83 -16.75
CA ILE A 58 -7.76 15.18 -16.72
C ILE A 58 -8.86 16.21 -16.97
N VAL A 59 -9.66 16.03 -18.02
CA VAL A 59 -10.48 17.14 -18.56
C VAL A 59 -11.82 17.32 -17.86
N GLU A 60 -12.37 16.28 -17.22
CA GLU A 60 -13.72 16.32 -16.64
C GLU A 60 -13.80 17.06 -15.29
N SER A 61 -12.67 17.30 -14.62
CA SER A 61 -12.57 17.96 -13.31
C SER A 61 -11.43 18.96 -13.26
N SER A 62 -11.65 20.11 -12.62
CA SER A 62 -10.55 21.03 -12.29
C SER A 62 -9.58 20.44 -11.27
N ARG A 63 -10.05 19.58 -10.35
CA ARG A 63 -9.21 18.87 -9.38
C ARG A 63 -8.20 17.95 -10.08
N ASP A 64 -8.65 17.26 -11.12
CA ASP A 64 -7.79 16.35 -11.88
C ASP A 64 -6.81 17.11 -12.77
N ARG A 65 -7.28 18.18 -13.42
CA ARG A 65 -6.44 19.03 -14.27
C ARG A 65 -5.35 19.76 -13.49
N HIS A 66 -5.69 20.37 -12.36
CA HIS A 66 -4.75 21.16 -11.57
C HIS A 66 -3.80 20.29 -10.74
N GLY A 67 -4.24 19.10 -10.34
CA GLY A 67 -3.42 18.14 -9.62
C GLY A 67 -2.59 17.21 -10.52
N LEU A 68 -2.53 17.46 -11.83
CA LEU A 68 -1.86 16.56 -12.76
C LEU A 68 -0.35 16.50 -12.49
N SER A 69 0.14 15.30 -12.20
CA SER A 69 1.54 14.97 -11.96
C SER A 69 1.91 13.65 -12.64
N ASP A 70 3.15 13.19 -12.45
CA ASP A 70 3.59 11.86 -12.90
C ASP A 70 3.05 10.73 -12.01
N ALA A 71 2.26 11.03 -10.97
CA ALA A 71 1.71 10.03 -10.07
C ALA A 71 0.50 9.29 -10.67
N ALA A 72 0.39 7.99 -10.35
CA ALA A 72 -0.88 7.29 -10.41
C ALA A 72 -1.83 7.82 -9.31
N SER A 73 -3.12 7.77 -9.60
CA SER A 73 -4.20 8.23 -8.72
C SER A 73 -5.30 7.18 -8.61
N ALA A 74 -4.95 5.90 -8.71
CA ALA A 74 -5.89 4.79 -8.56
C ALA A 74 -5.34 3.63 -7.71
N LEU A 75 -6.27 2.86 -7.15
CA LEU A 75 -6.04 1.65 -6.40
C LEU A 75 -7.01 0.56 -6.86
N ASP A 76 -6.49 -0.57 -7.33
CA ASP A 76 -7.27 -1.78 -7.56
C ASP A 76 -7.17 -2.68 -6.34
N ILE A 77 -8.29 -3.24 -5.88
CA ILE A 77 -8.34 -4.20 -4.79
C ILE A 77 -8.96 -5.49 -5.30
N GLY A 78 -8.18 -6.56 -5.32
CA GLY A 78 -8.56 -7.89 -5.73
C GLY A 78 -9.43 -8.62 -4.72
N LYS A 79 -9.77 -9.87 -5.04
CA LYS A 79 -10.60 -10.70 -4.17
C LYS A 79 -9.95 -10.96 -2.82
N PHE A 80 -10.76 -10.91 -1.78
CA PHE A 80 -10.41 -11.34 -0.43
C PHE A 80 -11.63 -11.92 0.25
N THR A 81 -11.37 -12.68 1.31
CA THR A 81 -12.37 -13.19 2.25
C THR A 81 -11.79 -13.07 3.65
N LEU A 82 -12.50 -12.39 4.54
CA LEU A 82 -12.14 -12.25 5.94
C LEU A 82 -13.34 -12.54 6.83
N VAL A 83 -13.09 -13.13 7.99
CA VAL A 83 -14.13 -13.39 9.00
C VAL A 83 -13.84 -12.50 10.21
N ARG A 84 -14.79 -11.63 10.55
CA ARG A 84 -14.73 -10.68 11.68
C ARG A 84 -16.12 -10.52 12.27
N GLY A 85 -16.22 -10.40 13.60
CA GLY A 85 -17.52 -10.27 14.29
C GLY A 85 -18.52 -11.39 13.95
N GLY A 86 -18.05 -12.60 13.66
CA GLY A 86 -18.88 -13.73 13.25
C GLY A 86 -19.49 -13.62 11.84
N LYS A 87 -19.10 -12.62 11.04
CA LYS A 87 -19.57 -12.39 9.68
C LYS A 87 -18.45 -12.58 8.67
N THR A 88 -18.81 -13.06 7.49
CA THR A 88 -17.90 -13.13 6.35
C THR A 88 -17.98 -11.82 5.56
N HIS A 89 -16.82 -11.20 5.38
CA HIS A 89 -16.64 -10.02 4.56
C HIS A 89 -15.77 -10.40 3.37
N THR A 90 -16.19 -9.96 2.20
CA THR A 90 -15.53 -10.21 0.92
C THR A 90 -15.32 -8.89 0.19
N LEU A 91 -14.59 -8.95 -0.94
CA LEU A 91 -14.51 -7.84 -1.89
C LEU A 91 -15.88 -7.20 -2.14
N ARG A 92 -16.91 -8.01 -2.40
CA ARG A 92 -18.26 -7.52 -2.73
C ARG A 92 -18.90 -6.73 -1.59
N THR A 93 -18.84 -7.27 -0.37
CA THR A 93 -19.42 -6.59 0.79
C THR A 93 -18.67 -5.29 1.09
N PHE A 94 -17.37 -5.26 0.86
CA PHE A 94 -16.56 -4.05 0.97
C PHE A 94 -16.91 -3.04 -0.12
N SER A 95 -17.00 -3.44 -1.40
CA SER A 95 -17.34 -2.51 -2.49
C SER A 95 -18.70 -1.84 -2.26
N VAL A 96 -19.70 -2.62 -1.83
CA VAL A 96 -21.04 -2.10 -1.54
C VAL A 96 -21.00 -1.15 -0.34
N TRP A 97 -20.25 -1.48 0.71
CA TRP A 97 -20.05 -0.59 1.85
C TRP A 97 -19.36 0.72 1.41
N LEU A 98 -18.28 0.64 0.65
CA LEU A 98 -17.51 1.78 0.15
C LEU A 98 -18.40 2.74 -0.63
N VAL A 99 -19.17 2.23 -1.59
CA VAL A 99 -20.05 3.08 -2.40
C VAL A 99 -21.11 3.78 -1.54
N ARG A 100 -21.64 3.12 -0.51
CA ARG A 100 -22.55 3.78 0.45
C ARG A 100 -21.88 4.91 1.22
N GLN A 101 -20.62 4.76 1.61
CA GLN A 101 -19.86 5.84 2.26
C GLN A 101 -19.64 7.02 1.31
N CYS A 102 -19.31 6.72 0.05
CA CYS A 102 -19.17 7.71 -1.01
C CYS A 102 -20.47 8.48 -1.28
N GLU A 103 -21.61 7.78 -1.34
CA GLU A 103 -22.96 8.37 -1.47
C GLU A 103 -23.34 9.21 -0.26
N ALA A 104 -22.99 8.77 0.94
CA ALA A 104 -23.20 9.52 2.19
C ALA A 104 -22.26 10.73 2.33
N GLY A 105 -21.21 10.82 1.50
CA GLY A 105 -20.27 11.94 1.50
C GLY A 105 -19.40 12.01 2.76
N THR A 106 -19.05 10.86 3.34
CA THR A 106 -18.20 10.83 4.54
C THR A 106 -16.84 11.46 4.28
N ASP A 107 -16.22 12.05 5.31
CA ASP A 107 -15.03 12.90 5.15
C ASP A 107 -13.86 12.19 4.46
N ASP A 108 -13.65 10.92 4.78
CA ASP A 108 -12.62 10.04 4.20
C ASP A 108 -12.90 9.59 2.74
N THR A 109 -14.03 9.99 2.14
CA THR A 109 -14.37 9.69 0.73
C THR A 109 -14.29 10.91 -0.17
N ARG A 110 -14.01 12.10 0.36
CA ARG A 110 -14.02 13.38 -0.39
C ARG A 110 -13.02 13.41 -1.55
N ASP A 111 -11.96 12.64 -1.44
CA ASP A 111 -10.92 12.52 -2.47
C ASP A 111 -11.21 11.44 -3.50
N ILE A 112 -12.23 10.59 -3.29
CA ILE A 112 -12.60 9.55 -4.24
C ILE A 112 -13.41 10.19 -5.37
N ARG A 113 -12.91 10.01 -6.59
CA ARG A 113 -13.49 10.47 -7.85
C ARG A 113 -14.43 9.43 -8.44
N GLU A 114 -14.05 8.16 -8.45
CA GLU A 114 -14.95 7.08 -8.84
C GLU A 114 -14.59 5.75 -8.17
N VAL A 115 -15.60 4.89 -8.11
CA VAL A 115 -15.47 3.49 -7.72
C VAL A 115 -16.13 2.65 -8.81
N ILE A 116 -15.36 1.79 -9.48
CA ILE A 116 -15.89 0.79 -10.40
C ILE A 116 -15.83 -0.56 -9.70
N TYR A 117 -16.98 -1.23 -9.60
CA TYR A 117 -17.10 -2.41 -8.77
C TYR A 117 -18.17 -3.36 -9.29
N SER A 118 -18.14 -4.57 -8.75
CA SER A 118 -19.23 -5.53 -8.92
C SER A 118 -19.89 -5.82 -7.57
N PRO A 119 -21.20 -5.56 -7.41
CA PRO A 119 -21.91 -5.85 -6.15
C PRO A 119 -22.21 -7.34 -5.96
N ASP A 120 -22.31 -8.10 -7.05
CA ASP A 120 -22.80 -9.48 -7.09
C ASP A 120 -21.87 -10.45 -7.83
N GLY A 121 -20.76 -9.95 -8.38
CA GLY A 121 -19.84 -10.72 -9.22
C GLY A 121 -20.34 -10.99 -10.64
N LYS A 122 -21.45 -10.38 -11.06
CA LYS A 122 -22.07 -10.57 -12.39
C LYS A 122 -22.30 -9.27 -13.13
N THR A 123 -22.57 -8.20 -12.39
CA THR A 123 -22.82 -6.86 -12.91
C THR A 123 -21.66 -5.94 -12.55
N VAL A 124 -21.31 -5.01 -13.44
CA VAL A 124 -20.36 -3.95 -13.16
C VAL A 124 -21.14 -2.64 -13.03
N LYS A 125 -20.81 -1.88 -11.98
CA LYS A 125 -21.38 -0.57 -11.69
C LYS A 125 -20.25 0.42 -11.50
N ARG A 126 -20.55 1.69 -11.75
CA ARG A 126 -19.68 2.81 -11.39
C ARG A 126 -20.45 3.76 -10.49
N TRP A 127 -19.85 4.11 -9.36
CA TRP A 127 -20.16 5.33 -8.65
C TRP A 127 -19.18 6.42 -9.09
N ASP A 128 -19.70 7.59 -9.46
CA ASP A 128 -18.93 8.73 -9.96
C ASP A 128 -19.36 9.99 -9.21
N ARG A 129 -18.43 10.64 -8.52
CA ARG A 129 -18.72 11.86 -7.75
C ARG A 129 -19.18 13.02 -8.64
N LEU A 130 -18.78 13.05 -9.90
CA LEU A 130 -19.19 14.08 -10.86
C LEU A 130 -20.52 13.74 -11.55
N GLY A 131 -21.05 12.53 -11.37
CA GLY A 131 -22.27 12.07 -12.02
C GLY A 131 -22.19 12.00 -13.54
N ARG A 132 -20.99 11.92 -14.12
CA ARG A 132 -20.78 11.91 -15.58
C ARG A 132 -20.79 10.52 -16.18
N ARG A 133 -20.50 9.50 -15.37
CA ARG A 133 -20.27 8.12 -15.83
C ARG A 133 -21.02 7.12 -14.95
N SER A 134 -21.53 6.05 -15.55
CA SER A 134 -22.44 5.10 -14.87
C SER A 134 -22.06 3.62 -14.97
N THR A 135 -21.06 3.24 -15.78
CA THR A 135 -20.63 1.84 -15.95
C THR A 135 -19.11 1.68 -16.13
N GLY A 136 -18.61 0.45 -16.00
CA GLY A 136 -17.24 0.03 -16.31
C GLY A 136 -17.22 -1.18 -17.25
N ASP A 137 -16.03 -1.70 -17.56
CA ASP A 137 -15.87 -2.94 -18.32
C ASP A 137 -15.86 -4.19 -17.42
N SER A 138 -15.93 -5.38 -18.02
CA SER A 138 -16.04 -6.66 -17.32
C SER A 138 -14.81 -7.06 -16.50
N SER A 139 -13.65 -6.39 -16.64
CA SER A 139 -12.48 -6.70 -15.81
C SER A 139 -12.74 -6.43 -14.32
N HIS A 140 -13.63 -5.47 -14.03
CA HIS A 140 -14.08 -5.08 -12.69
C HIS A 140 -15.05 -6.08 -12.05
N LEU A 141 -15.36 -7.18 -12.73
CA LEU A 141 -15.96 -8.32 -12.07
C LEU A 141 -15.00 -8.89 -11.03
N GLU A 142 -13.69 -8.82 -11.21
CA GLU A 142 -12.74 -9.55 -10.36
C GLU A 142 -12.03 -8.68 -9.31
N HIS A 143 -12.18 -7.35 -9.39
CA HIS A 143 -11.56 -6.39 -8.47
C HIS A 143 -12.48 -5.17 -8.28
N THR A 144 -12.18 -4.34 -7.26
CA THR A 144 -12.75 -3.00 -7.11
C THR A 144 -11.70 -1.97 -7.50
N HIS A 145 -12.02 -1.11 -8.44
CA HIS A 145 -11.17 0.00 -8.86
C HIS A 145 -11.60 1.27 -8.14
N ILE A 146 -10.67 1.96 -7.49
CA ILE A 146 -10.89 3.23 -6.80
C ILE A 146 -10.01 4.29 -7.46
N SER A 147 -10.62 5.29 -8.10
CA SER A 147 -9.92 6.47 -8.58
C SER A 147 -10.03 7.59 -7.55
N TYR A 148 -8.92 8.28 -7.31
CA TYR A 148 -8.85 9.49 -6.50
C TYR A 148 -8.64 10.70 -7.39
N PHE A 149 -9.15 11.86 -6.97
CA PHE A 149 -8.81 13.11 -7.65
C PHE A 149 -7.30 13.34 -7.59
N ARG A 150 -6.72 13.81 -8.69
CA ARG A 150 -5.26 13.97 -8.79
C ARG A 150 -4.71 15.01 -7.80
N ASP A 151 -5.47 16.06 -7.48
CA ASP A 151 -5.07 17.06 -6.47
C ASP A 151 -4.95 16.49 -5.04
N SER A 152 -5.41 15.27 -4.81
CA SER A 152 -5.32 14.59 -3.52
C SER A 152 -4.07 13.72 -3.37
N GLU A 153 -3.09 13.80 -4.28
CA GLU A 153 -1.89 12.94 -4.31
C GLU A 153 -1.25 12.74 -2.91
N ASN A 154 -1.16 13.83 -2.13
CA ASN A 154 -0.50 13.86 -0.83
C ASN A 154 -1.43 13.65 0.38
N HIS A 155 -2.73 13.51 0.17
CA HIS A 155 -3.68 13.28 1.26
C HIS A 155 -3.70 11.82 1.67
N ASP A 156 -4.03 11.56 2.94
CA ASP A 156 -4.17 10.20 3.46
C ASP A 156 -5.23 9.40 2.67
N LYS A 157 -4.87 8.17 2.29
CA LYS A 157 -5.71 7.20 1.59
C LYS A 157 -6.07 5.99 2.46
N THR A 158 -5.55 5.93 3.69
CA THR A 158 -5.72 4.80 4.62
C THR A 158 -6.94 4.95 5.54
N ALA A 159 -7.38 6.19 5.82
CA ALA A 159 -8.48 6.48 6.75
C ALA A 159 -9.77 5.68 6.47
N LEU A 160 -10.19 5.59 5.21
CA LEU A 160 -11.35 4.81 4.78
C LEU A 160 -11.22 3.33 5.15
N PHE A 161 -10.07 2.72 4.87
CA PHE A 161 -9.83 1.31 5.14
C PHE A 161 -9.73 1.04 6.64
N ARG A 162 -9.09 1.94 7.42
CA ARG A 162 -9.09 1.87 8.88
C ARG A 162 -10.49 1.87 9.47
N ARG A 163 -11.35 2.76 8.96
CA ARG A 163 -12.74 2.82 9.39
C ARG A 163 -13.50 1.55 9.03
N TYR A 164 -13.33 1.03 7.82
CA TYR A 164 -13.94 -0.24 7.43
C TYR A 164 -13.58 -1.37 8.39
N ILE A 165 -12.29 -1.54 8.68
CA ILE A 165 -11.82 -2.58 9.61
C ILE A 165 -12.41 -2.38 11.00
N ARG A 166 -12.44 -1.16 11.52
CA ARG A 166 -13.06 -0.85 12.82
C ARG A 166 -14.55 -1.24 12.87
N GLU A 167 -15.29 -0.93 11.81
CA GLU A 167 -16.72 -1.23 11.73
C GLU A 167 -17.01 -2.73 11.70
N ILE A 168 -16.18 -3.52 11.00
CA ILE A 168 -16.39 -4.96 10.87
C ILE A 168 -15.80 -5.77 12.02
N GLU A 169 -14.81 -5.22 12.74
CA GLU A 169 -14.25 -5.82 13.94
C GLU A 169 -15.16 -5.62 15.16
N GLY A 170 -16.04 -4.61 15.13
CA GLY A 170 -16.92 -4.30 16.24
C GLY A 170 -16.15 -3.69 17.41
N ASP A 171 -15.61 -2.49 17.17
CA ASP A 171 -15.01 -1.60 18.17
C ASP A 171 -13.87 -2.20 19.01
N VAL A 172 -12.71 -2.46 18.37
CA VAL A 172 -11.56 -3.12 19.02
C VAL A 172 -10.22 -2.37 18.89
N MET A 173 -10.12 -1.30 18.09
CA MET A 173 -8.94 -0.41 18.12
C MET A 173 -9.17 0.75 19.07
N THR A 174 -8.46 0.73 20.20
CA THR A 174 -8.43 1.86 21.12
C THR A 174 -7.74 3.07 20.45
N PRO A 175 -8.11 4.31 20.82
CA PRO A 175 -7.42 5.51 20.33
C PRO A 175 -5.89 5.49 20.52
N ALA A 176 -5.40 4.74 21.51
CA ALA A 176 -3.96 4.56 21.75
C ALA A 176 -3.28 3.69 20.69
N GLN A 177 -3.96 2.67 20.15
CA GLN A 177 -3.44 1.87 19.03
C GLN A 177 -3.45 2.67 17.73
N GLU A 178 -4.44 3.56 17.55
CA GLU A 178 -4.52 4.47 16.40
C GLU A 178 -3.36 5.47 16.41
N ALA A 179 -3.07 6.11 17.54
CA ALA A 179 -1.94 7.02 17.67
C ALA A 179 -0.58 6.33 17.40
N LYS A 180 -0.44 5.05 17.75
CA LYS A 180 0.77 4.26 17.44
C LYS A 180 0.89 4.00 15.93
N LEU A 181 -0.20 3.66 15.27
CA LEU A 181 -0.22 3.43 13.82
C LEU A 181 0.07 4.72 13.04
N ASP A 182 -0.53 5.85 13.42
CA ASP A 182 -0.28 7.14 12.79
C ASP A 182 1.19 7.56 12.93
N LYS A 183 1.77 7.36 14.11
CA LYS A 183 3.20 7.62 14.34
C LYS A 183 4.08 6.71 13.49
N ALA A 184 3.71 5.46 13.32
CA ALA A 184 4.44 4.52 12.47
C ALA A 184 4.35 4.90 10.99
N LEU A 185 3.17 5.25 10.48
CA LEU A 185 2.99 5.73 9.12
C LEU A 185 3.76 7.02 8.86
N ALA A 186 3.80 7.95 9.83
CA ALA A 186 4.61 9.15 9.75
C ALA A 186 6.12 8.84 9.67
N LEU A 187 6.60 7.87 10.46
CA LEU A 187 8.00 7.40 10.39
C LEU A 187 8.31 6.75 9.05
N LEU A 188 7.40 5.93 8.51
CA LEU A 188 7.55 5.32 7.18
C LEU A 188 7.63 6.39 6.08
N GLY A 189 6.82 7.45 6.16
CA GLY A 189 6.89 8.60 5.25
C GLY A 189 8.19 9.40 5.33
N GLN A 190 8.95 9.26 6.42
CA GLN A 190 10.25 9.92 6.62
C GLN A 190 11.44 9.03 6.25
N MET A 191 11.23 7.74 5.97
CA MET A 191 12.33 6.85 5.59
C MET A 191 12.91 7.24 4.22
N PRO A 192 14.25 7.12 4.03
CA PRO A 192 14.89 7.44 2.77
C PRO A 192 14.26 6.67 1.61
N LYS A 193 14.06 7.35 0.48
CA LYS A 193 13.46 6.77 -0.73
C LYS A 193 14.10 5.42 -1.15
N ALA A 194 15.40 5.25 -0.92
CA ALA A 194 16.14 4.01 -1.18
C ALA A 194 15.66 2.78 -0.37
N VAL A 195 14.97 2.99 0.75
CA VAL A 195 14.31 1.91 1.52
C VAL A 195 13.05 1.42 0.79
N TRP A 196 12.40 2.28 0.02
CA TRP A 196 11.11 2.04 -0.66
C TRP A 196 11.23 1.69 -2.14
N ASP A 197 12.34 2.05 -2.79
CA ASP A 197 12.50 1.99 -4.26
C ASP A 197 12.96 0.62 -4.79
N HIS A 198 13.01 -0.43 -3.97
CA HIS A 198 13.56 -1.72 -4.41
C HIS A 198 12.60 -2.64 -5.19
N GLU A 199 11.33 -2.29 -5.35
CA GLU A 199 10.36 -3.08 -6.12
C GLU A 199 9.41 -2.13 -6.84
N GLU A 200 9.52 -2.04 -8.17
CA GLU A 200 8.45 -1.74 -9.15
C GLU A 200 8.95 -1.15 -10.48
N GLN A 201 10.27 -1.06 -10.73
CA GLN A 201 10.75 -0.50 -11.99
C GLN A 201 10.81 -1.45 -13.20
N ASP A 202 10.46 -2.72 -13.07
CA ASP A 202 10.35 -3.59 -14.25
C ASP A 202 9.23 -4.62 -14.12
N PRO A 203 8.43 -4.87 -15.18
CA PRO A 203 7.66 -6.10 -15.26
C PRO A 203 8.64 -7.27 -15.16
N VAL A 204 8.39 -8.21 -14.25
CA VAL A 204 9.24 -9.37 -13.97
C VAL A 204 9.86 -9.92 -15.27
N ASP A 205 11.18 -9.81 -15.42
CA ASP A 205 11.90 -10.31 -16.59
C ASP A 205 11.59 -11.82 -16.75
N PRO A 206 10.98 -12.24 -17.87
CA PRO A 206 10.67 -13.65 -18.14
C PRO A 206 11.90 -14.57 -18.07
N LYS A 207 13.11 -14.04 -18.27
CA LYS A 207 14.37 -14.79 -18.13
C LYS A 207 14.76 -15.01 -16.67
N LEU A 208 14.38 -14.13 -15.76
CA LEU A 208 14.61 -14.29 -14.32
C LEU A 208 13.70 -15.40 -13.76
N MET A 209 12.43 -15.46 -14.19
CA MET A 209 11.49 -16.55 -13.85
C MET A 209 12.00 -17.94 -14.24
N ARG A 210 12.71 -18.06 -15.38
CA ARG A 210 13.30 -19.34 -15.81
C ARG A 210 14.55 -19.73 -15.03
N ARG A 211 15.30 -18.77 -14.48
CA ARG A 211 16.56 -19.03 -13.76
C ARG A 211 16.36 -19.40 -12.29
N THR A 212 15.27 -18.96 -11.65
CA THR A 212 14.97 -19.24 -10.24
C THR A 212 14.09 -20.47 -10.01
N GLY A 213 13.75 -21.21 -11.06
CA GLY A 213 12.91 -22.42 -10.94
C GLY A 213 11.49 -22.15 -10.44
N GLY A 214 11.04 -20.89 -10.47
CA GLY A 214 9.71 -20.52 -9.98
C GLY A 214 9.54 -20.52 -8.46
N ASP A 215 10.61 -20.58 -7.65
CA ASP A 215 10.46 -20.53 -6.19
C ASP A 215 10.28 -19.09 -5.67
N MET A 216 9.18 -18.46 -6.10
CA MET A 216 8.66 -17.20 -5.59
C MET A 216 8.43 -17.24 -4.07
N ARG A 217 8.31 -18.43 -3.47
CA ARG A 217 8.04 -18.60 -2.03
C ARG A 217 9.18 -18.07 -1.17
N MET A 218 10.42 -18.08 -1.64
CA MET A 218 11.57 -17.63 -0.85
C MET A 218 11.72 -16.09 -0.85
N LEU A 219 11.42 -15.42 -1.97
CA LEU A 219 11.40 -13.96 -2.06
C LEU A 219 10.17 -13.38 -1.34
N ASP A 220 9.01 -14.01 -1.54
CA ASP A 220 7.76 -13.69 -0.86
C ASP A 220 7.88 -13.93 0.66
N LYS A 221 8.51 -15.03 1.11
CA LYS A 221 8.81 -15.25 2.53
C LYS A 221 9.73 -14.16 3.10
N ARG A 222 10.78 -13.73 2.39
CA ARG A 222 11.68 -12.68 2.89
C ARG A 222 11.03 -11.30 2.95
N ALA A 223 10.17 -10.98 1.99
CA ALA A 223 9.38 -9.75 2.02
C ALA A 223 8.35 -9.79 3.16
N ARG A 224 7.66 -10.93 3.33
CA ARG A 224 6.72 -11.17 4.44
C ARG A 224 7.40 -11.16 5.80
N ASP A 225 8.57 -11.78 5.96
CA ASP A 225 9.32 -11.79 7.22
C ASP A 225 9.83 -10.40 7.60
N ARG A 226 10.28 -9.59 6.62
CA ARG A 226 10.66 -8.18 6.86
C ARG A 226 9.45 -7.32 7.19
N HIS A 227 8.33 -7.52 6.51
CA HIS A 227 7.09 -6.81 6.83
C HIS A 227 6.54 -7.18 8.19
N ALA A 228 6.53 -8.48 8.53
CA ALA A 228 6.11 -8.96 9.83
C ALA A 228 7.02 -8.44 10.95
N ALA A 229 8.34 -8.41 10.72
CA ALA A 229 9.30 -7.80 11.64
C ALA A 229 9.07 -6.29 11.83
N LEU A 230 8.74 -5.56 10.75
CA LEU A 230 8.45 -4.13 10.80
C LEU A 230 7.12 -3.85 11.51
N LEU A 231 6.07 -4.61 11.20
CA LEU A 231 4.76 -4.55 11.85
C LEU A 231 4.84 -4.94 13.33
N ALA A 232 5.60 -5.97 13.68
CA ALA A 232 5.86 -6.39 15.05
C ALA A 232 6.55 -5.28 15.87
N ALA A 233 7.60 -4.67 15.31
CA ALA A 233 8.30 -3.56 15.94
C ALA A 233 7.41 -2.30 16.12
N ILE A 234 6.38 -2.14 15.27
CA ILE A 234 5.48 -0.98 15.24
C ILE A 234 4.27 -1.15 16.17
N THR A 235 3.70 -2.35 16.27
CA THR A 235 2.40 -2.59 16.91
C THR A 235 2.50 -2.94 18.39
N GLY A 236 3.70 -3.26 18.89
CA GLY A 236 3.91 -3.68 20.28
C GLY A 236 3.30 -5.05 20.58
N VAL A 237 3.18 -5.90 19.55
CA VAL A 237 2.93 -7.33 19.72
C VAL A 237 4.14 -7.93 20.43
N ASP A 238 3.92 -8.77 21.43
CA ASP A 238 5.00 -9.52 22.09
C ASP A 238 5.67 -10.41 21.05
N VAL A 239 6.89 -10.04 20.67
CA VAL A 239 7.67 -10.74 19.66
C VAL A 239 9.02 -11.10 20.24
N ASP A 240 9.55 -12.22 19.75
CA ASP A 240 10.93 -12.60 20.02
C ASP A 240 11.86 -11.58 19.35
N GLU A 241 12.31 -10.61 20.14
CA GLU A 241 13.22 -9.54 19.73
C GLU A 241 14.51 -10.10 19.12
N GLN A 242 14.96 -11.28 19.56
CA GLN A 242 16.14 -11.94 19.00
C GLN A 242 15.86 -12.52 17.62
N ALA A 243 14.69 -13.13 17.41
CA ALA A 243 14.30 -13.64 16.10
C ALA A 243 14.09 -12.52 15.07
N VAL A 244 13.56 -11.38 15.51
CA VAL A 244 13.41 -10.17 14.70
C VAL A 244 14.77 -9.57 14.34
N ALA A 245 15.64 -9.38 15.32
CA ALA A 245 17.00 -8.88 15.09
C ALA A 245 17.79 -9.80 14.15
N ALA A 246 17.71 -11.12 14.34
CA ALA A 246 18.38 -12.09 13.48
C ALA A 246 17.87 -12.02 12.02
N SER A 247 16.56 -11.84 11.84
CA SER A 247 15.94 -11.76 10.50
C SER A 247 16.25 -10.44 9.78
N VAL A 248 16.32 -9.32 10.51
CA VAL A 248 16.75 -8.03 9.97
C VAL A 248 18.24 -8.06 9.60
N LEU A 249 19.08 -8.59 10.49
CA LEU A 249 20.53 -8.66 10.30
C LEU A 249 20.92 -9.66 9.20
N ALA A 250 20.19 -10.76 9.02
CA ALA A 250 20.45 -11.73 7.95
C ALA A 250 20.33 -11.14 6.53
N GLY A 251 19.66 -10.00 6.37
CA GLY A 251 19.51 -9.29 5.10
C GLY A 251 20.46 -8.11 4.88
N LEU A 252 21.27 -7.76 5.88
CA LEU A 252 22.15 -6.59 5.84
C LEU A 252 23.61 -7.03 5.84
N THR A 253 24.42 -6.42 5.00
CA THR A 253 25.88 -6.63 5.07
C THR A 253 26.45 -5.83 6.25
N PRO A 254 27.59 -6.24 6.83
CA PRO A 254 28.25 -5.50 7.90
C PRO A 254 28.47 -4.01 7.57
N GLU A 255 28.75 -3.69 6.31
CA GLU A 255 28.98 -2.33 5.84
C GLU A 255 27.68 -1.50 5.83
N ARG A 256 26.55 -2.12 5.49
CA ARG A 256 25.22 -1.46 5.53
C ARG A 256 24.75 -1.22 6.96
N ILE A 257 25.09 -2.13 7.87
CA ILE A 257 24.83 -1.97 9.30
C ILE A 257 25.67 -0.81 9.83
N ALA A 258 26.98 -0.80 9.53
CA ALA A 258 27.88 0.28 9.96
C ALA A 258 27.47 1.66 9.41
N ALA A 259 27.02 1.73 8.16
CA ALA A 259 26.55 2.99 7.55
C ALA A 259 25.23 3.52 8.14
N ALA A 260 24.42 2.65 8.77
CA ALA A 260 23.13 3.00 9.34
C ALA A 260 23.22 3.40 10.82
N ILE A 261 24.33 3.09 11.51
CA ILE A 261 24.52 3.42 12.91
C ILE A 261 25.10 4.85 13.01
N PRO A 262 24.43 5.79 13.71
CA PRO A 262 24.97 7.11 14.00
C PRO A 262 26.33 7.02 14.70
N GLY A 263 27.28 7.88 14.33
CA GLY A 263 28.68 7.74 14.79
C GLY A 263 28.87 7.86 16.31
N ASP A 264 28.02 8.64 16.98
CA ASP A 264 27.94 8.75 18.44
C ASP A 264 27.45 7.45 19.10
N LEU A 265 26.44 6.81 18.50
CA LEU A 265 25.93 5.52 18.94
C LEU A 265 26.95 4.40 18.75
N ALA A 266 27.69 4.42 17.63
CA ALA A 266 28.76 3.47 17.36
C ALA A 266 29.87 3.55 18.42
N GLN A 267 30.27 4.77 18.81
CA GLN A 267 31.26 4.97 19.85
C GLN A 267 30.78 4.44 21.21
N ALA A 268 29.53 4.71 21.60
CA ALA A 268 28.97 4.21 22.85
C ALA A 268 28.95 2.66 22.92
N VAL A 269 28.68 1.99 21.80
CA VAL A 269 28.72 0.52 21.72
C VAL A 269 30.16 0.00 21.88
N VAL A 270 31.14 0.64 21.24
CA VAL A 270 32.55 0.29 21.38
C VAL A 270 33.02 0.44 22.83
N ASP A 271 32.66 1.56 23.48
CA ASP A 271 33.04 1.85 24.87
C ASP A 271 32.45 0.80 25.84
N GLU A 272 31.19 0.42 25.65
CA GLU A 272 30.53 -0.61 26.47
C GLU A 272 31.14 -2.01 26.24
N LEU A 273 31.49 -2.36 24.99
CA LEU A 273 32.16 -3.62 24.69
C LEU A 273 33.53 -3.69 25.36
N HIS A 274 34.34 -2.62 25.26
CA HIS A 274 35.62 -2.53 25.97
C HIS A 274 35.47 -2.68 27.48
N ALA A 275 34.47 -2.02 28.07
CA ALA A 275 34.19 -2.15 29.51
C ALA A 275 33.78 -3.58 29.90
N ARG A 276 33.02 -4.29 29.07
CA ARG A 276 32.66 -5.70 29.30
C ARG A 276 33.86 -6.63 29.17
N THR A 277 34.68 -6.47 28.14
CA THR A 277 35.87 -7.31 27.96
C THR A 277 36.87 -7.11 29.09
N ALA A 278 37.04 -5.88 29.59
CA ALA A 278 37.88 -5.60 30.75
C ALA A 278 37.37 -6.29 32.03
N ARG A 279 36.04 -6.31 32.26
CA ARG A 279 35.42 -6.99 33.41
C ARG A 279 35.44 -8.52 33.32
N SER A 280 35.59 -9.08 32.12
CA SER A 280 35.67 -10.54 31.92
C SER A 280 37.10 -11.08 31.93
N ALA A 281 38.10 -10.20 32.09
CA ALA A 281 39.52 -10.55 32.15
C ALA A 281 40.08 -10.57 33.59
N GLU A 282 39.25 -10.26 34.60
CA GLU A 282 39.50 -10.50 36.03
C GLU A 282 38.87 -11.82 36.49
#